data_AF-A0AAW8HNI9-F1
#
_entry.id   AF-A0AAW8HNI9-F1
#
_cell.length_a   1.000
_cell.length_b   1.000
_cell.length_c   1.000
_cell.angle_alpha   90.00
_cell.angle_beta   90.00
_cell.angle_gamma   90.00
#
_symmetry.space_group_name_H-M   'P 1'
#
loop_
_entity.id
_entity.type
_entity.pdbx_description
1 polymer ?
#
loop_
_entity_poly.entity_id
_entity_poly.type
_entity_poly.pdbx_seq_one_letter_code
_entity_poly.pdbx_strand_id
1 'polypeptide(L)' 'MIDKNKQLGISFDPYVMEQLFALASTREHGSVHTIVKKAVSQFLKTVNSNSVKDSHNDRSSN' A
#
# COMPACT_ATOMS: atom_id res chain seq x y z
N MET A 1 -6.66 -10.88 25.43
CA MET A 1 -5.79 -10.84 24.23
C MET A 1 -5.97 -9.46 23.61
N ILE A 2 -4.90 -8.67 23.47
CA ILE A 2 -5.00 -7.40 22.75
C ILE A 2 -5.09 -7.75 21.28
N ASP A 3 -6.24 -7.53 20.66
CA ASP A 3 -6.36 -7.57 19.20
C ASP A 3 -5.37 -6.55 18.63
N LYS A 4 -4.25 -7.04 18.08
CA LYS A 4 -3.17 -6.21 17.55
C LYS A 4 -3.57 -5.49 16.25
N ASN A 5 -4.70 -5.85 15.65
CA ASN A 5 -5.16 -5.34 14.37
C ASN A 5 -6.33 -4.38 14.56
N LYS A 6 -6.14 -3.13 14.14
CA LYS A 6 -7.24 -2.16 14.02
C LYS A 6 -7.94 -2.36 12.67
N GLN A 7 -9.27 -2.40 12.68
CA GLN A 7 -10.09 -2.46 11.47
C GLN A 7 -10.51 -1.06 11.05
N LEU A 8 -10.53 -0.80 9.74
CA LEU A 8 -10.97 0.45 9.15
C LEU A 8 -11.97 0.14 8.04
N GLY A 9 -13.17 0.72 8.13
CA GLY A 9 -14.12 0.74 7.02
C GLY A 9 -13.71 1.80 6.01
N ILE A 10 -13.58 1.42 4.74
CA ILE A 10 -13.23 2.33 3.64
C ILE A 10 -14.24 2.19 2.51
N SER A 11 -14.51 3.29 1.83
CA SER A 11 -15.40 3.35 0.67
C SER A 11 -14.60 3.68 -0.57
N PHE A 12 -15.01 3.10 -1.71
CA PHE A 12 -14.45 3.35 -3.02
C PHE A 12 -15.55 3.77 -3.98
N ASP A 13 -15.17 4.45 -5.06
CA ASP A 13 -16.09 4.67 -6.18
C ASP A 13 -16.59 3.32 -6.72
N PRO A 14 -17.86 3.24 -7.18
CA PRO A 14 -18.44 1.98 -7.65
C PRO A 14 -17.59 1.28 -8.72
N TYR A 15 -17.07 2.05 -9.68
CA TYR A 15 -16.21 1.54 -10.74
C TYR A 15 -14.89 0.94 -10.23
N VAL A 16 -14.29 1.53 -9.20
CA VAL A 16 -13.07 1.01 -8.58
C VAL A 16 -13.39 -0.27 -7.81
N MET A 17 -14.53 -0.30 -7.13
CA MET A 17 -14.97 -1.46 -6.36
C MET A 17 -15.24 -2.67 -7.26
N GLU A 18 -15.90 -2.46 -8.41
CA GLU A 18 -16.12 -3.51 -9.42
C GLU A 18 -14.81 -4.12 -9.92
N GLN A 19 -13.83 -3.28 -10.27
CA GLN A 19 -12.50 -3.76 -10.69
C GLN A 19 -11.80 -4.55 -9.58
N LEU A 20 -11.92 -4.09 -8.33
CA LEU A 20 -11.29 -4.77 -7.20
C LEU A 20 -11.90 -6.16 -6.95
N PHE A 21 -13.21 -6.28 -7.07
CA PHE A 21 -13.91 -7.56 -6.98
C PHE A 21 -13.63 -8.47 -8.18
N ALA A 22 -13.52 -7.92 -9.39
CA ALA A 22 -13.12 -8.67 -10.57
C ALA A 22 -11.71 -9.26 -10.41
N LEU A 23 -10.76 -8.49 -9.88
CA LEU A 23 -9.41 -9.00 -9.58
C LEU A 23 -9.40 -10.05 -8.48
N ALA A 24 -10.26 -9.91 -7.47
CA ALA A 24 -10.38 -10.93 -6.42
C ALA A 24 -11.04 -12.23 -6.92
N SER A 25 -11.93 -12.14 -7.93
CA SER A 25 -12.65 -13.29 -8.47
C SER A 25 -11.74 -14.22 -9.28
N THR A 26 -10.67 -13.69 -9.90
CA THR A 26 -9.65 -14.51 -10.59
C THR A 26 -8.83 -15.36 -9.63
N ARG A 27 -8.84 -15.05 -8.32
CA ARG A 27 -8.04 -15.67 -7.25
C ARG A 27 -6.52 -15.56 -7.42
N GLU A 28 -6.02 -14.98 -8.51
CA GLU A 28 -4.59 -14.80 -8.76
C GLU A 28 -3.93 -13.88 -7.73
N HIS A 29 -4.68 -12.88 -7.27
CA HIS A 29 -4.18 -11.86 -6.33
C HIS A 29 -4.67 -12.05 -4.89
N GLY A 30 -5.50 -13.08 -4.64
CA GLY A 30 -6.15 -13.34 -3.36
C GLY A 30 -7.46 -12.56 -3.18
N SER A 31 -7.87 -12.36 -1.92
CA SER A 31 -9.09 -11.60 -1.62
C SER A 31 -8.89 -10.10 -1.79
N VAL A 32 -10.01 -9.35 -1.84
CA VAL A 32 -10.04 -7.88 -1.74
C VAL A 32 -9.14 -7.35 -0.63
N HIS A 33 -9.22 -7.97 0.56
CA HIS A 33 -8.37 -7.61 1.69
C HIS A 33 -6.88 -7.75 1.38
N THR A 34 -6.47 -8.85 0.74
CA THR A 34 -5.07 -9.10 0.36
C THR A 34 -4.58 -8.09 -0.66
N ILE A 35 -5.42 -7.76 -1.65
CA ILE A 35 -5.11 -6.78 -2.69
C ILE A 35 -4.87 -5.40 -2.06
N VAL A 36 -5.82 -4.91 -1.24
CA VAL A 36 -5.72 -3.62 -0.55
C VAL A 36 -4.50 -3.60 0.37
N LYS A 37 -4.26 -4.68 1.14
CA LYS A 37 -3.10 -4.77 2.03
C LYS A 37 -1.78 -4.70 1.27
N LYS A 38 -1.67 -5.35 0.11
CA LYS A 38 -0.47 -5.28 -0.75
C LYS A 38 -0.27 -3.86 -1.28
N ALA A 39 -1.32 -3.24 -1.82
CA ALA A 39 -1.26 -1.88 -2.36
C ALA A 39 -0.84 -0.86 -1.29
N VAL A 40 -1.43 -0.92 -0.10
CA VAL A 40 -1.07 -0.05 1.03
C VAL A 40 0.38 -0.28 1.46
N SER A 41 0.81 -1.54 1.58
CA SER A 41 2.20 -1.83 1.95
C SER A 41 3.21 -1.33 0.91
N GLN A 42 2.89 -1.43 -0.38
CA GLN A 42 3.74 -0.91 -1.45
C GLN A 42 3.80 0.61 -1.41
N PHE A 43 2.65 1.28 -1.29
CA PHE A 43 2.58 2.74 -1.18
C PHE A 43 3.42 3.26 0.00
N LEU A 44 3.27 2.68 1.19
CA LEU A 44 4.04 3.08 2.37
C LEU A 44 5.54 2.86 2.20
N LYS A 45 5.95 1.77 1.54
CA LYS A 45 7.36 1.55 1.20
C LYS A 45 7.88 2.65 0.27
N THR A 46 7.14 2.98 -0.78
CA THR A 46 7.51 4.05 -1.72
C THR A 46 7.62 5.41 -1.04
N VAL A 47 6.66 5.78 -0.19
CA VAL A 47 6.68 7.04 0.55
C VAL A 47 7.89 7.09 1.49
N ASN A 48 8.13 6.03 2.26
CA ASN A 48 9.27 5.97 3.17
C ASN A 48 10.61 5.97 2.43
N SER A 49 10.73 5.27 1.30
CA SER A 49 11.96 5.26 0.49
C SER A 49 12.24 6.61 -0.18
N ASN A 50 11.21 7.35 -0.57
CA ASN A 50 11.36 8.69 -1.12
C ASN A 50 11.68 9.75 -0.06
N SER A 51 11.33 9.48 1.21
CA SER A 51 11.67 10.34 2.35
C SER A 51 13.15 10.31 2.74
N VAL A 52 13.95 9.34 2.24
CA VAL A 52 15.40 9.21 2.56
C VAL A 52 16.28 9.87 1.49
N LYS A 53 15.71 10.63 0.55
CA LYS A 53 16.47 11.40 -0.45
C LYS A 53 16.88 12.81 0.02
N ASP A 54 17.01 13.04 1.31
CA ASP A 54 17.66 14.24 1.82
C ASP A 54 19.12 13.97 2.22
N SER A 55 20.00 14.62 1.44
CA SER A 55 21.35 15.06 1.80
C SER A 55 22.43 14.01 2.08
N HIS A 56 22.99 13.45 1.02
CA HIS A 56 24.44 13.22 0.97
C HIS A 56 25.03 14.05 -0.18
N ASN A 57 25.03 15.36 0.04
CA ASN A 57 25.80 16.31 -0.76
C ASN A 57 26.97 16.82 0.09
N ASP A 58 27.79 15.92 0.63
CA ASP A 58 29.12 16.31 1.11
C ASP A 58 30.08 16.28 -0.07
N ARG A 59 30.04 17.38 -0.83
CA ARG A 59 31.21 17.89 -1.55
C ARG A 59 32.31 18.15 -0.52
N SER A 60 33.08 17.14 -0.17
CA SER A 60 34.41 17.38 0.36
C SER A 60 35.35 17.51 -0.83
N SER A 61 35.48 18.74 -1.34
CA SER A 61 36.62 19.12 -2.15
C SER A 61 37.88 18.87 -1.32
N ASN A 62 38.76 18.00 -1.82
CA ASN A 62 40.19 18.15 -1.61
C ASN A 62 40.95 17.58 -2.81
#